data_AF-A0A254TGY6-F1
#
_entry.id   AF-A0A254TGY6-F1
#
_cell.length_a   1.000
_cell.length_b   1.000
_cell.length_c   1.000
_cell.angle_alpha   90.00
_cell.angle_beta   90.00
_cell.angle_gamma   90.00
#
_symmetry.space_group_name_H-M   'P 1'
#
loop_
_entity.id
_entity.type
_entity.pdbx_description
1 polymer ?
#
loop_
_entity_poly.entity_id
_entity_poly.type
_entity_poly.pdbx_seq_one_letter_code
_entity_poly.pdbx_strand_id
1 'polypeptide(L)'
;MPEEHVITSVNKHYLDKVLSLAEQADITATEDIFDARGMKLVAKGARISRSLQERLTSRKLSKPFESSIAVASGVNIDFIATEAQRIADTVEPVRSIMRTVTGVSPVQILAGIQFGSAMSTMLTIIERGGKEALEHSVMVSLLSVCLARKFGLSMTDQTVVALAGLLHDIGELYIDPEYLHADRRLYPHEWRHVVVHPRIGQMLISGLENYPASVAQAVYEHHERFDGGGYPRQVAGSNISPAGQVISVAEMISGIFLDKDKPLQRAELALRILPGEFARELGTVVSLAMQSARGNDSRSDESGQPTGEERGNVQALYQRIVSVQQLGQDLAAKPDLKSKKPQQMLADMERRVINIQRAFSSTGLDLCLDETCSFFETRSAQILFETAVSTSEIQWRLRDVARDLSLQASVLEDVEATALQPLIDLLDGE
;
A
#
# COMPACT_ATOMS: atom_id res chain seq x y z
N MET A 1 -13.89 18.24 -20.31
CA MET A 1 -13.42 16.89 -19.94
C MET A 1 -12.68 16.35 -21.14
N PRO A 2 -11.35 16.20 -21.13
CA PRO A 2 -10.67 15.52 -22.22
C PRO A 2 -10.88 13.99 -22.08
N GLU A 3 -11.19 13.33 -23.19
CA GLU A 3 -11.50 11.90 -23.37
C GLU A 3 -10.31 10.93 -23.12
N GLU A 4 -9.34 11.24 -22.26
CA GLU A 4 -7.99 10.67 -22.44
C GLU A 4 -7.64 9.35 -21.70
N HIS A 5 -8.53 8.70 -20.96
CA HIS A 5 -8.09 7.62 -20.05
C HIS A 5 -8.87 6.29 -20.10
N VAL A 6 -9.54 5.96 -21.20
CA VAL A 6 -10.14 4.62 -21.36
C VAL A 6 -9.09 3.63 -21.86
N ILE A 7 -8.78 2.61 -21.05
CA ILE A 7 -7.84 1.54 -21.42
C ILE A 7 -8.53 0.61 -22.43
N THR A 8 -8.16 0.73 -23.71
CA THR A 8 -8.74 -0.11 -24.79
C THR A 8 -7.75 -1.14 -25.35
N SER A 9 -6.48 -1.07 -24.96
CA SER A 9 -5.51 -2.14 -25.19
C SER A 9 -5.68 -3.21 -24.13
N VAL A 10 -5.76 -4.48 -24.54
CA VAL A 10 -5.83 -5.61 -23.60
C VAL A 10 -4.47 -5.78 -22.93
N ASN A 11 -4.39 -5.57 -21.62
CA ASN A 11 -3.19 -5.85 -20.85
C ASN A 11 -2.95 -7.37 -20.80
N LYS A 12 -1.71 -7.79 -21.12
CA LYS A 12 -1.36 -9.21 -21.19
C LYS A 12 -1.48 -9.91 -19.84
N HIS A 13 -1.00 -9.31 -18.75
CA HIS A 13 -1.04 -9.91 -17.41
C HIS A 13 -2.47 -10.06 -16.91
N TYR A 14 -3.31 -9.04 -17.11
CA TYR A 14 -4.74 -9.13 -16.81
C TYR A 14 -5.42 -10.24 -17.62
N LEU A 15 -5.16 -10.28 -18.93
CA LEU A 15 -5.71 -11.33 -19.79
C LEU A 15 -5.25 -12.72 -19.36
N ASP A 16 -3.98 -12.91 -19.03
CA ASP A 16 -3.45 -14.20 -18.57
C ASP A 16 -4.15 -14.65 -17.28
N LYS A 17 -4.42 -13.73 -16.34
CA LYS A 17 -5.21 -14.01 -15.14
C LYS A 17 -6.67 -14.38 -15.47
N VAL A 18 -7.32 -13.66 -16.39
CA VAL A 18 -8.68 -14.00 -16.89
C VAL A 18 -8.70 -15.39 -17.53
N LEU A 19 -7.71 -15.70 -18.36
CA LEU A 19 -7.61 -16.97 -19.07
C LEU A 19 -7.37 -18.14 -18.10
N SER A 20 -6.54 -17.94 -17.07
CA SER A 20 -6.35 -18.92 -16.00
C SER A 20 -7.64 -19.15 -15.23
N LEU A 21 -8.37 -18.08 -14.86
CA LEU A 21 -9.68 -18.21 -14.21
C LEU A 21 -10.70 -18.95 -15.11
N ALA A 22 -10.68 -18.70 -16.43
CA ALA A 22 -11.58 -19.33 -17.39
C ALA A 22 -11.38 -20.85 -17.55
N GLU A 23 -10.28 -21.41 -17.04
CA GLU A 23 -10.05 -22.86 -16.97
C GLU A 23 -10.94 -23.52 -15.88
N GLN A 24 -11.34 -22.77 -14.85
CA GLN A 24 -12.07 -23.27 -13.68
C GLN A 24 -13.46 -22.66 -13.52
N ALA A 25 -13.73 -21.50 -14.15
CA ALA A 25 -14.99 -20.79 -14.08
C ALA A 25 -15.49 -20.41 -15.47
N ASP A 26 -16.81 -20.31 -15.63
CA ASP A 26 -17.42 -19.83 -16.86
C ASP A 26 -17.34 -18.31 -16.94
N ILE A 27 -16.41 -17.83 -17.78
CA ILE A 27 -16.30 -16.43 -18.18
C ILE A 27 -16.83 -16.29 -19.60
N THR A 28 -17.77 -15.37 -19.81
CA THR A 28 -18.39 -15.15 -21.12
C THR A 28 -18.33 -13.68 -21.51
N ALA A 29 -18.36 -13.42 -22.82
CA ALA A 29 -18.52 -12.07 -23.34
C ALA A 29 -19.96 -11.57 -23.08
N THR A 30 -20.11 -10.45 -22.38
CA THR A 30 -21.43 -9.86 -22.06
C THR A 30 -22.06 -9.15 -23.26
N GLU A 31 -21.23 -8.78 -24.22
CA GLU A 31 -21.58 -8.15 -25.49
C GLU A 31 -20.68 -8.65 -26.62
N ASP A 32 -20.96 -8.25 -27.86
CA ASP A 32 -20.03 -8.47 -28.95
C ASP A 32 -18.77 -7.62 -28.72
N ILE A 33 -17.59 -8.24 -28.73
CA ILE A 33 -16.32 -7.54 -28.57
C ILE A 33 -15.78 -7.21 -29.96
N PHE A 34 -15.59 -5.93 -30.24
CA PHE A 34 -15.05 -5.43 -31.51
C PHE A 34 -13.68 -4.79 -31.31
N ASP A 35 -12.83 -4.87 -32.35
CA ASP A 35 -11.66 -4.02 -32.44
C ASP A 35 -12.05 -2.55 -32.74
N ALA A 36 -11.08 -1.64 -32.61
CA ALA A 36 -11.28 -0.21 -32.86
C ALA A 36 -11.68 0.14 -34.32
N ARG A 37 -11.62 -0.83 -35.25
CA ARG A 37 -12.04 -0.67 -36.65
C ARG A 37 -13.42 -1.29 -36.91
N GLY A 38 -14.09 -1.79 -35.88
CA GLY A 38 -15.43 -2.40 -35.97
C GLY A 38 -15.43 -3.87 -36.40
N MET A 39 -14.28 -4.55 -36.45
CA MET A 39 -14.24 -5.99 -36.71
C MET A 39 -14.63 -6.75 -35.44
N LYS A 40 -15.63 -7.63 -35.53
CA LYS A 40 -16.03 -8.49 -34.42
C LYS A 40 -14.93 -9.52 -34.11
N LEU A 41 -14.45 -9.53 -32.88
CA LEU A 41 -13.47 -10.47 -32.37
C LEU A 41 -14.15 -11.59 -31.57
N VAL A 42 -15.11 -11.26 -30.71
CA VAL A 42 -15.79 -12.26 -29.87
C VAL A 42 -17.29 -12.00 -29.95
N ALA A 43 -18.08 -13.05 -30.14
CA ALA A 43 -19.53 -12.94 -30.13
C ALA A 43 -20.06 -12.88 -28.70
N LYS A 44 -21.14 -12.13 -28.47
CA LYS A 44 -21.87 -12.13 -27.20
C LYS A 44 -22.22 -13.56 -26.78
N GLY A 45 -21.98 -13.88 -25.51
CA GLY A 45 -22.21 -15.19 -24.91
C GLY A 45 -21.13 -16.23 -25.22
N ALA A 46 -20.14 -15.92 -26.06
CA ALA A 46 -19.02 -16.81 -26.28
C ALA A 46 -18.16 -16.91 -25.01
N ARG A 47 -17.68 -18.12 -24.72
CA ARG A 47 -16.77 -18.39 -23.61
C ARG A 47 -15.40 -17.80 -23.90
N ILE A 48 -14.84 -17.09 -22.92
CA ILE A 48 -13.46 -16.60 -22.97
C ILE A 48 -12.53 -17.79 -22.75
N SER A 49 -11.51 -17.95 -23.60
CA SER A 49 -10.59 -19.09 -23.55
C SER A 49 -9.23 -18.72 -24.16
N ARG A 50 -8.21 -19.54 -23.88
CA ARG A 50 -6.83 -19.29 -24.33
C ARG A 50 -6.70 -19.19 -25.86
N SER A 51 -7.60 -19.83 -26.60
CA SER A 51 -7.68 -19.72 -28.07
C SER A 51 -7.95 -18.30 -28.59
N LEU A 52 -8.48 -17.41 -27.74
CA LEU A 52 -8.79 -16.01 -28.10
C LEU A 52 -7.62 -15.05 -27.80
N GLN A 53 -6.55 -15.52 -27.14
CA GLN A 53 -5.49 -14.66 -26.62
C GLN A 53 -4.84 -13.80 -27.71
N GLU A 54 -4.32 -14.42 -28.78
CA GLU A 54 -3.69 -13.70 -29.90
C GLU A 54 -4.66 -12.72 -30.58
N ARG A 55 -5.93 -13.09 -30.68
CA ARG A 55 -6.97 -12.26 -31.31
C ARG A 55 -7.27 -11.00 -30.48
N LEU A 56 -7.25 -11.12 -29.15
CA LEU A 56 -7.53 -10.03 -28.22
C LEU A 56 -6.32 -9.11 -28.01
N THR A 57 -5.09 -9.64 -28.01
CA THR A 57 -3.88 -8.85 -27.76
C THR A 57 -3.32 -8.15 -28.99
N SER A 58 -3.57 -8.68 -30.19
CA SER A 58 -3.04 -8.11 -31.44
C SER A 58 -3.69 -6.79 -31.87
N ARG A 59 -4.76 -6.35 -31.19
CA ARG A 59 -5.58 -5.20 -31.60
C ARG A 59 -6.06 -4.39 -30.41
N LYS A 60 -6.24 -3.08 -30.62
CA LYS A 60 -7.01 -2.25 -29.68
C LYS A 60 -8.49 -2.55 -29.83
N LEU A 61 -9.18 -2.69 -28.70
CA LEU A 61 -10.62 -2.90 -28.65
C LEU A 61 -11.39 -1.58 -28.78
N SER A 62 -12.67 -1.69 -29.08
CA SER A 62 -13.61 -0.56 -29.08
C SER A 62 -14.02 -0.11 -27.67
N LYS A 63 -13.93 -1.03 -26.70
CA LYS A 63 -14.22 -0.82 -25.27
C LYS A 63 -13.17 -1.55 -24.41
N PRO A 64 -13.00 -1.16 -23.13
CA PRO A 64 -12.19 -1.93 -22.19
C PRO A 64 -12.63 -3.40 -22.13
N PHE A 65 -11.66 -4.31 -22.12
CA PHE A 65 -11.93 -5.75 -22.14
C PHE A 65 -12.70 -6.20 -20.90
N GLU A 66 -12.35 -5.63 -19.75
CA GLU A 66 -12.93 -5.84 -18.43
C GLU A 66 -14.45 -5.55 -18.44
N SER A 67 -14.87 -4.52 -19.18
CA SER A 67 -16.27 -4.12 -19.28
C SER A 67 -17.12 -5.07 -20.14
N SER A 68 -16.48 -5.89 -20.97
CA SER A 68 -17.14 -6.75 -21.95
C SER A 68 -17.14 -8.23 -21.58
N ILE A 69 -16.71 -8.58 -20.35
CA ILE A 69 -16.71 -9.95 -19.84
C ILE A 69 -17.41 -10.01 -18.48
N ALA A 70 -17.93 -11.20 -18.15
CA ALA A 70 -18.45 -11.49 -16.82
C ALA A 70 -18.21 -12.95 -16.46
N VAL A 71 -18.00 -13.19 -15.17
CA VAL A 71 -17.98 -14.53 -14.58
C VAL A 71 -19.38 -14.88 -14.06
N ALA A 72 -19.88 -16.07 -14.36
CA ALA A 72 -21.26 -16.45 -14.03
C ALA A 72 -21.52 -16.60 -12.52
N SER A 73 -20.54 -17.11 -11.77
CA SER A 73 -20.61 -17.37 -10.32
C SER A 73 -19.42 -16.73 -9.60
N GLY A 74 -19.23 -15.43 -9.79
CA GLY A 74 -18.14 -14.67 -9.19
C GLY A 74 -18.41 -14.22 -7.76
N VAL A 75 -17.41 -13.55 -7.20
CA VAL A 75 -17.51 -12.78 -5.97
C VAL A 75 -18.61 -11.72 -6.12
N ASN A 76 -19.55 -11.74 -5.18
CA ASN A 76 -20.67 -10.80 -5.08
C ASN A 76 -20.69 -10.16 -3.69
N ILE A 77 -21.64 -9.26 -3.45
CA ILE A 77 -21.68 -8.53 -2.18
C ILE A 77 -21.97 -9.42 -0.97
N ASP A 78 -22.79 -10.46 -1.12
CA ASP A 78 -23.08 -11.40 -0.04
C ASP A 78 -21.83 -12.18 0.38
N PHE A 79 -20.98 -12.55 -0.59
CA PHE A 79 -19.68 -13.16 -0.34
C PHE A 79 -18.76 -12.20 0.43
N ILE A 80 -18.65 -10.94 -0.03
CA ILE A 80 -17.83 -9.92 0.64
C ILE A 80 -18.33 -9.65 2.07
N ALA A 81 -19.65 -9.56 2.28
CA ALA A 81 -20.23 -9.34 3.60
C ALA A 81 -19.97 -10.53 4.55
N THR A 82 -20.04 -11.75 4.03
CA THR A 82 -19.70 -12.97 4.79
C THR A 82 -18.24 -12.96 5.20
N GLU A 83 -17.34 -12.62 4.28
CA GLU A 83 -15.90 -12.55 4.56
C GLU A 83 -15.58 -11.41 5.53
N ALA A 84 -16.24 -10.26 5.39
CA ALA A 84 -16.11 -9.14 6.31
C ALA A 84 -16.54 -9.51 7.73
N GLN A 85 -17.65 -10.23 7.86
CA GLN A 85 -18.11 -10.75 9.15
C GLN A 85 -17.11 -11.76 9.73
N ARG A 86 -16.59 -12.68 8.91
CA ARG A 86 -15.56 -13.63 9.32
C ARG A 86 -14.33 -12.90 9.86
N ILE A 87 -13.79 -11.93 9.13
CA ILE A 87 -12.61 -11.16 9.55
C ILE A 87 -12.89 -10.43 10.87
N ALA A 88 -14.04 -9.76 11.00
CA ALA A 88 -14.46 -9.13 12.25
C ALA A 88 -14.51 -10.13 13.43
N ASP A 89 -14.94 -11.36 13.16
CA ASP A 89 -15.11 -12.40 14.16
C ASP A 89 -13.85 -13.22 14.43
N THR A 90 -12.84 -13.23 13.55
CA THR A 90 -11.64 -14.08 13.70
C THR A 90 -10.33 -13.31 13.85
N VAL A 91 -10.21 -12.10 13.30
CA VAL A 91 -8.99 -11.30 13.34
C VAL A 91 -9.02 -10.33 14.53
N GLU A 92 -8.29 -10.68 15.61
CA GLU A 92 -8.38 -9.96 16.89
C GLU A 92 -8.08 -8.46 16.81
N PRO A 93 -7.04 -7.98 16.10
CA PRO A 93 -6.77 -6.54 15.97
C PRO A 93 -7.92 -5.77 15.31
N VAL A 94 -8.51 -6.35 14.25
CA VAL A 94 -9.65 -5.77 13.54
C VAL A 94 -10.87 -5.71 14.47
N ARG A 95 -11.16 -6.82 15.18
CA ARG A 95 -12.24 -6.89 16.17
C ARG A 95 -12.10 -5.84 17.26
N SER A 96 -10.88 -5.66 17.78
CA SER A 96 -10.56 -4.65 18.79
C SER A 96 -10.81 -3.24 18.28
N ILE A 97 -10.39 -2.92 17.06
CA ILE A 97 -10.67 -1.61 16.42
C ILE A 97 -12.17 -1.41 16.20
N MET A 98 -12.89 -2.43 15.70
CA MET A 98 -14.33 -2.35 15.46
C MET A 98 -15.14 -2.09 16.73
N ARG A 99 -14.69 -2.56 17.90
CA ARG A 99 -15.34 -2.26 19.19
C ARG A 99 -15.20 -0.81 19.62
N THR A 100 -14.24 -0.06 19.08
CA THR A 100 -14.03 1.36 19.43
C THR A 100 -14.99 2.32 18.70
N VAL A 101 -15.71 1.81 17.68
CA VAL A 101 -16.65 2.59 16.87
C VAL A 101 -18.09 2.20 17.20
N THR A 102 -18.96 3.20 17.27
CA THR A 102 -20.40 3.04 17.51
C THR A 102 -21.21 3.36 16.25
N GLY A 103 -22.51 3.03 16.25
CA GLY A 103 -23.41 3.27 15.11
C GLY A 103 -23.55 2.06 14.18
N VAL A 104 -23.82 2.31 12.90
CA VAL A 104 -23.93 1.27 11.86
C VAL A 104 -22.60 0.51 11.78
N SER A 105 -22.63 -0.83 11.81
CA SER A 105 -21.38 -1.59 11.82
C SER A 105 -20.63 -1.43 10.49
N PRO A 106 -19.29 -1.46 10.48
CA PRO A 106 -18.52 -1.48 9.23
C PRO A 106 -18.97 -2.57 8.26
N VAL A 107 -19.26 -3.78 8.77
CA VAL A 107 -19.81 -4.90 7.98
C VAL A 107 -21.12 -4.52 7.29
N GLN A 108 -22.03 -3.80 7.97
CA GLN A 108 -23.28 -3.32 7.37
C GLN A 108 -23.06 -2.28 6.27
N ILE A 109 -22.05 -1.40 6.41
CA ILE A 109 -21.69 -0.45 5.36
C ILE A 109 -21.15 -1.19 4.14
N LEU A 110 -20.28 -2.18 4.34
CA LEU A 110 -19.75 -3.01 3.26
C LEU A 110 -20.86 -3.78 2.56
N ALA A 111 -21.77 -4.41 3.31
CA ALA A 111 -22.92 -5.14 2.75
C ALA A 111 -23.87 -4.27 1.91
N GLY A 112 -23.81 -2.93 2.06
CA GLY A 112 -24.57 -1.98 1.25
C GLY A 112 -23.87 -1.53 -0.03
N ILE A 113 -22.63 -1.95 -0.28
CA ILE A 113 -21.87 -1.58 -1.48
C ILE A 113 -22.50 -2.24 -2.72
N GLN A 114 -22.49 -1.51 -3.83
CA GLN A 114 -22.89 -2.02 -5.14
C GLN A 114 -21.71 -1.92 -6.10
N PHE A 115 -21.48 -2.99 -6.86
CA PHE A 115 -20.48 -3.04 -7.91
C PHE A 115 -20.97 -3.91 -9.09
N GLY A 116 -20.55 -3.57 -10.30
CA GLY A 116 -20.96 -4.24 -11.53
C GLY A 116 -20.24 -5.55 -11.81
N SER A 117 -20.56 -6.16 -12.96
CA SER A 117 -19.98 -7.44 -13.37
C SER A 117 -18.48 -7.38 -13.62
N ALA A 118 -17.97 -6.24 -14.13
CA ALA A 118 -16.55 -6.06 -14.37
C ALA A 118 -15.78 -6.12 -13.03
N MET A 119 -16.25 -5.40 -12.02
CA MET A 119 -15.64 -5.43 -10.70
C MET A 119 -15.81 -6.80 -10.01
N SER A 120 -16.96 -7.44 -10.16
CA SER A 120 -17.18 -8.82 -9.69
C SER A 120 -16.15 -9.79 -10.30
N THR A 121 -15.89 -9.70 -11.62
CA THR A 121 -14.85 -10.50 -12.28
C THR A 121 -13.46 -10.20 -11.74
N MET A 122 -13.09 -8.92 -11.55
CA MET A 122 -11.78 -8.55 -11.00
C MET A 122 -11.60 -9.06 -9.56
N LEU A 123 -12.60 -8.90 -8.69
CA LEU A 123 -12.57 -9.44 -7.32
C LEU A 123 -12.50 -10.97 -7.29
N THR A 124 -13.11 -11.64 -8.28
CA THR A 124 -13.00 -13.11 -8.41
C THR A 124 -11.61 -13.54 -8.83
N ILE A 125 -10.93 -12.77 -9.69
CA ILE A 125 -9.53 -13.03 -10.04
C ILE A 125 -8.65 -12.89 -8.81
N ILE A 126 -8.87 -11.86 -7.98
CA ILE A 126 -8.15 -11.66 -6.71
C ILE A 126 -8.38 -12.85 -5.77
N GLU A 127 -9.64 -13.23 -5.56
CA GLU A 127 -10.03 -14.36 -4.69
C GLU A 127 -9.37 -15.68 -5.10
N ARG A 128 -9.38 -15.99 -6.41
CA ARG A 128 -8.83 -17.24 -6.96
C ARG A 128 -7.32 -17.24 -7.10
N GLY A 129 -6.71 -16.05 -7.18
CA GLY A 129 -5.25 -15.88 -7.18
C GLY A 129 -4.61 -16.21 -5.83
N GLY A 130 -5.39 -16.16 -4.74
CA GLY A 130 -4.96 -16.53 -3.40
C GLY A 130 -5.90 -15.95 -2.35
N LYS A 131 -6.23 -16.74 -1.32
CA LYS A 131 -7.19 -16.32 -0.28
C LYS A 131 -6.78 -15.03 0.43
N GLU A 132 -5.48 -14.84 0.64
CA GLU A 132 -4.92 -13.72 1.41
C GLU A 132 -5.18 -12.35 0.75
N ALA A 133 -5.18 -12.27 -0.58
CA ALA A 133 -5.33 -10.99 -1.29
C ALA A 133 -6.75 -10.39 -1.13
N LEU A 134 -7.79 -11.23 -1.22
CA LEU A 134 -9.16 -10.76 -0.97
C LEU A 134 -9.39 -10.49 0.52
N GLU A 135 -8.85 -11.33 1.41
CA GLU A 135 -8.92 -11.12 2.86
C GLU A 135 -8.29 -9.76 3.25
N HIS A 136 -7.14 -9.41 2.67
CA HIS A 136 -6.51 -8.10 2.81
C HIS A 136 -7.43 -6.98 2.35
N SER A 137 -7.96 -7.05 1.13
CA SER A 137 -8.85 -6.02 0.58
C SER A 137 -10.09 -5.78 1.44
N VAL A 138 -10.71 -6.86 1.96
CA VAL A 138 -11.87 -6.75 2.87
C VAL A 138 -11.45 -6.18 4.22
N MET A 139 -10.28 -6.55 4.74
CA MET A 139 -9.72 -6.01 5.97
C MET A 139 -9.46 -4.49 5.86
N VAL A 140 -8.81 -4.05 4.78
CA VAL A 140 -8.56 -2.63 4.50
C VAL A 140 -9.87 -1.85 4.41
N SER A 141 -10.89 -2.43 3.76
CA SER A 141 -12.23 -1.84 3.68
C SER A 141 -12.88 -1.66 5.07
N LEU A 142 -12.84 -2.69 5.93
CA LEU A 142 -13.37 -2.62 7.30
C LEU A 142 -12.65 -1.57 8.15
N LEU A 143 -11.32 -1.56 8.10
CA LEU A 143 -10.48 -0.63 8.86
C LEU A 143 -10.68 0.80 8.37
N SER A 144 -10.81 1.01 7.05
CA SER A 144 -11.08 2.31 6.45
C SER A 144 -12.38 2.92 6.98
N VAL A 145 -13.45 2.13 7.12
CA VAL A 145 -14.71 2.62 7.70
C VAL A 145 -14.53 3.02 9.17
N CYS A 146 -13.82 2.21 9.96
CA CYS A 146 -13.55 2.52 11.37
C CYS A 146 -12.77 3.84 11.52
N LEU A 147 -11.73 4.00 10.71
CA LEU A 147 -10.88 5.18 10.68
C LEU A 147 -11.64 6.42 10.20
N ALA A 148 -12.37 6.32 9.07
CA ALA A 148 -13.19 7.40 8.53
C ALA A 148 -14.21 7.94 9.54
N ARG A 149 -14.86 7.05 10.30
CA ARG A 149 -15.81 7.46 11.34
C ARG A 149 -15.15 8.29 12.44
N LYS A 150 -13.96 7.88 12.89
CA LYS A 150 -13.21 8.61 13.92
C LYS A 150 -12.61 9.90 13.37
N PHE A 151 -12.29 9.93 12.09
CA PHE A 151 -11.90 11.13 11.35
C PHE A 151 -13.06 12.11 11.11
N GLY A 152 -14.29 11.73 11.46
CA GLY A 152 -15.47 12.60 11.35
C GLY A 152 -16.11 12.62 9.96
N LEU A 153 -15.81 11.64 9.11
CA LEU A 153 -16.37 11.56 7.76
C LEU A 153 -17.85 11.16 7.79
N SER A 154 -18.61 11.69 6.82
CA SER A 154 -20.04 11.42 6.67
C SER A 154 -20.31 9.93 6.37
N MET A 155 -21.56 9.48 6.52
CA MET A 155 -21.93 8.12 6.12
C MET A 155 -21.68 7.86 4.62
N THR A 156 -21.91 8.86 3.77
CA THR A 156 -21.62 8.79 2.34
C THR A 156 -20.13 8.61 2.08
N ASP A 157 -19.28 9.36 2.77
CA ASP A 157 -17.82 9.22 2.66
C ASP A 157 -17.32 7.90 3.27
N GLN A 158 -17.99 7.37 4.30
CA GLN A 158 -17.72 6.03 4.83
C GLN A 158 -17.99 4.95 3.78
N THR A 159 -19.05 5.06 2.98
CA THR A 159 -19.29 4.16 1.84
C THR A 159 -18.21 4.32 0.76
N VAL A 160 -17.75 5.55 0.49
CA VAL A 160 -16.65 5.82 -0.45
C VAL A 160 -15.37 5.10 -0.02
N VAL A 161 -14.93 5.26 1.24
CA VAL A 161 -13.71 4.60 1.71
C VAL A 161 -13.88 3.09 1.85
N ALA A 162 -15.09 2.59 2.12
CA ALA A 162 -15.35 1.16 2.15
C ALA A 162 -15.14 0.55 0.76
N LEU A 163 -15.72 1.17 -0.27
CA LEU A 163 -15.56 0.72 -1.65
C LEU A 163 -14.12 0.91 -2.15
N ALA A 164 -13.51 2.06 -1.87
CA ALA A 164 -12.12 2.30 -2.27
C ALA A 164 -11.14 1.36 -1.56
N GLY A 165 -11.35 1.06 -0.27
CA GLY A 165 -10.54 0.09 0.45
C GLY A 165 -10.70 -1.34 -0.08
N LEU A 166 -11.89 -1.72 -0.56
CA LEU A 166 -12.09 -3.02 -1.22
C LEU A 166 -11.37 -3.11 -2.58
N LEU A 167 -11.15 -1.96 -3.23
CA LEU A 167 -10.67 -1.87 -4.61
C LEU A 167 -9.26 -1.27 -4.77
N HIS A 168 -8.57 -0.97 -3.68
CA HIS A 168 -7.34 -0.17 -3.73
C HIS A 168 -6.24 -0.82 -4.60
N ASP A 169 -6.13 -2.14 -4.54
CA ASP A 169 -5.11 -2.92 -5.26
C ASP A 169 -5.58 -3.53 -6.60
N ILE A 170 -6.77 -3.20 -7.12
CA ILE A 170 -7.20 -3.79 -8.41
C ILE A 170 -6.25 -3.47 -9.57
N GLY A 171 -5.46 -2.40 -9.44
CA GLY A 171 -4.41 -2.06 -10.41
C GLY A 171 -3.29 -3.10 -10.48
N GLU A 172 -3.08 -3.90 -9.44
CA GLU A 172 -2.08 -4.99 -9.42
C GLU A 172 -2.39 -6.09 -10.43
N LEU A 173 -3.67 -6.23 -10.83
CA LEU A 173 -4.07 -7.21 -11.84
C LEU A 173 -3.40 -6.98 -13.21
N TYR A 174 -2.83 -5.79 -13.43
CA TYR A 174 -2.14 -5.37 -14.65
C TYR A 174 -0.61 -5.48 -14.56
N ILE A 175 -0.09 -5.82 -13.39
CA ILE A 175 1.34 -5.89 -13.10
C ILE A 175 1.84 -7.31 -13.32
N ASP A 176 3.10 -7.43 -13.75
CA ASP A 176 3.76 -8.72 -13.89
C ASP A 176 3.81 -9.44 -12.53
N PRO A 177 3.27 -10.66 -12.40
CA PRO A 177 3.34 -11.44 -11.16
C PRO A 177 4.77 -11.64 -10.64
N GLU A 178 5.78 -11.65 -11.52
CA GLU A 178 7.19 -11.77 -11.09
C GLU A 178 7.63 -10.60 -10.19
N TYR A 179 7.02 -9.43 -10.33
CA TYR A 179 7.31 -8.26 -9.49
C TYR A 179 6.49 -8.22 -8.20
N LEU A 180 5.27 -8.76 -8.21
CA LEU A 180 4.40 -8.79 -7.03
C LEU A 180 4.80 -9.89 -6.03
N HIS A 181 5.25 -11.04 -6.55
CA HIS A 181 5.57 -12.23 -5.75
C HIS A 181 7.08 -12.52 -5.70
N ALA A 182 7.91 -11.49 -5.79
CA ALA A 182 9.35 -11.67 -5.72
C ALA A 182 9.78 -12.10 -4.31
N ASP A 183 10.44 -13.26 -4.21
CA ASP A 183 11.09 -13.75 -2.97
C ASP A 183 12.35 -12.93 -2.59
N ARG A 184 12.64 -11.88 -3.34
CA ARG A 184 13.79 -10.99 -3.16
C ARG A 184 13.35 -9.54 -3.22
N ARG A 185 14.26 -8.65 -2.84
CA ARG A 185 14.08 -7.21 -3.07
C ARG A 185 13.95 -6.94 -4.56
N LEU A 186 12.99 -6.09 -4.91
CA LEU A 186 12.89 -5.56 -6.26
C LEU A 186 14.00 -4.54 -6.49
N TYR A 187 14.65 -4.66 -7.64
CA TYR A 187 15.52 -3.61 -8.13
C TYR A 187 14.71 -2.36 -8.47
N PRO A 188 15.31 -1.17 -8.46
CA PRO A 188 14.59 0.07 -8.71
C PRO A 188 13.83 0.14 -10.05
N HIS A 189 14.34 -0.54 -11.09
CA HIS A 189 13.65 -0.61 -12.38
C HIS A 189 12.40 -1.51 -12.33
N GLU A 190 12.40 -2.55 -11.49
CA GLU A 190 11.26 -3.45 -11.26
C GLU A 190 10.20 -2.76 -10.39
N TRP A 191 10.63 -2.03 -9.36
CA TRP A 191 9.74 -1.28 -8.48
C TRP A 191 8.87 -0.26 -9.23
N ARG A 192 9.35 0.31 -10.35
CA ARG A 192 8.55 1.19 -11.23
C ARG A 192 7.26 0.55 -11.70
N HIS A 193 7.29 -0.75 -11.95
CA HIS A 193 6.13 -1.49 -12.40
C HIS A 193 5.12 -1.69 -11.27
N VAL A 194 5.54 -1.67 -10.00
CA VAL A 194 4.63 -1.81 -8.87
C VAL A 194 4.01 -0.48 -8.48
N VAL A 195 4.79 0.61 -8.37
CA VAL A 195 4.28 1.93 -7.90
C VAL A 195 3.24 2.58 -8.80
N VAL A 196 3.03 2.07 -10.02
CA VAL A 196 2.01 2.56 -10.95
C VAL A 196 0.62 1.98 -10.68
N HIS A 197 0.49 0.90 -9.90
CA HIS A 197 -0.79 0.25 -9.68
C HIS A 197 -1.89 1.17 -9.11
N PRO A 198 -1.64 2.17 -8.24
CA PRO A 198 -2.70 3.08 -7.78
C PRO A 198 -3.26 3.90 -8.93
N ARG A 199 -2.40 4.29 -9.88
CA ARG A 199 -2.82 5.01 -11.09
C ARG A 199 -3.64 4.12 -12.01
N ILE A 200 -3.25 2.85 -12.18
CA ILE A 200 -4.01 1.89 -12.97
C ILE A 200 -5.40 1.67 -12.34
N GLY A 201 -5.46 1.45 -11.03
CA GLY A 201 -6.71 1.30 -10.28
C GLY A 201 -7.64 2.51 -10.45
N GLN A 202 -7.12 3.73 -10.35
CA GLN A 202 -7.86 4.96 -10.64
C GLN A 202 -8.47 4.95 -12.05
N MET A 203 -7.67 4.61 -13.07
CA MET A 203 -8.11 4.58 -14.46
C MET A 203 -9.20 3.53 -14.69
N LEU A 204 -9.05 2.34 -14.08
CA LEU A 204 -10.07 1.27 -14.14
C LEU A 204 -11.40 1.72 -13.53
N ILE A 205 -11.37 2.27 -12.31
CA ILE A 205 -12.57 2.75 -11.62
C ILE A 205 -13.25 3.87 -12.41
N SER A 206 -12.46 4.77 -13.01
CA SER A 206 -12.99 5.88 -13.81
C SER A 206 -13.56 5.45 -15.16
N GLY A 207 -13.08 4.34 -15.72
CA GLY A 207 -13.40 3.91 -17.09
C GLY A 207 -14.41 2.76 -17.20
N LEU A 208 -14.55 1.93 -16.16
CA LEU A 208 -15.36 0.71 -16.22
C LEU A 208 -16.78 0.89 -15.70
N GLU A 209 -16.99 1.76 -14.71
CA GLU A 209 -18.29 1.90 -14.04
C GLU A 209 -18.53 3.35 -13.59
N ASN A 210 -19.80 3.68 -13.32
CA ASN A 210 -20.21 5.00 -12.81
C ASN A 210 -19.94 5.12 -11.30
N TYR A 211 -18.71 4.84 -10.87
CA TYR A 211 -18.30 5.05 -9.49
C TYR A 211 -18.14 6.55 -9.19
N PRO A 212 -18.37 6.97 -7.93
CA PRO A 212 -18.02 8.32 -7.51
C PRO A 212 -16.54 8.59 -7.78
N ALA A 213 -16.22 9.76 -8.36
CA ALA A 213 -14.82 10.15 -8.62
C ALA A 213 -13.95 10.15 -7.36
N SER A 214 -14.56 10.31 -6.17
CA SER A 214 -13.89 10.19 -4.88
C SER A 214 -13.35 8.79 -4.59
N VAL A 215 -13.99 7.73 -5.10
CA VAL A 215 -13.48 6.35 -4.99
C VAL A 215 -12.19 6.21 -5.80
N ALA A 216 -12.22 6.62 -7.08
CA ALA A 216 -11.05 6.58 -7.95
C ALA A 216 -9.90 7.44 -7.37
N GLN A 217 -10.22 8.61 -6.81
CA GLN A 217 -9.23 9.47 -6.16
C GLN A 217 -8.62 8.80 -4.92
N ALA A 218 -9.42 8.19 -4.06
CA ALA A 218 -8.93 7.52 -2.87
C ALA A 218 -8.06 6.28 -3.22
N VAL A 219 -8.45 5.53 -4.25
CA VAL A 219 -7.61 4.45 -4.82
C VAL A 219 -6.32 4.99 -5.43
N TYR A 220 -6.31 6.19 -6.01
CA TYR A 220 -5.06 6.77 -6.52
C TYR A 220 -4.09 7.19 -5.40
N GLU A 221 -4.64 7.52 -4.23
CA GLU A 221 -3.92 8.13 -3.11
C GLU A 221 -3.60 7.16 -1.97
N HIS A 222 -3.95 5.88 -2.07
CA HIS A 222 -3.84 4.96 -0.93
C HIS A 222 -2.40 4.66 -0.48
N HIS A 223 -1.39 5.01 -1.27
CA HIS A 223 0.02 4.97 -0.87
C HIS A 223 0.65 6.35 -0.68
N GLU A 224 -0.14 7.43 -0.76
CA GLU A 224 0.33 8.77 -0.39
C GLU A 224 0.50 8.85 1.13
N ARG A 225 1.52 9.60 1.56
CA ARG A 225 1.79 9.85 2.99
C ARG A 225 1.70 11.33 3.27
N PHE A 226 1.22 11.69 4.47
CA PHE A 226 0.89 13.07 4.82
C PHE A 226 2.11 14.00 4.79
N ASP A 227 3.30 13.45 4.97
CA ASP A 227 4.59 14.15 4.86
C ASP A 227 5.09 14.34 3.41
N GLY A 228 4.39 13.76 2.42
CA GLY A 228 4.76 13.77 1.01
C GLY A 228 5.72 12.66 0.57
N GLY A 229 6.08 11.74 1.47
CA GLY A 229 7.01 10.64 1.15
C GLY A 229 6.38 9.45 0.43
N GLY A 230 5.07 9.44 0.22
CA GLY A 230 4.33 8.36 -0.43
C GLY A 230 4.43 8.38 -1.97
N TYR A 231 3.59 7.61 -2.65
CA TYR A 231 3.53 7.54 -4.11
C TYR A 231 2.06 7.39 -4.57
N PRO A 232 1.73 7.67 -5.84
CA PRO A 232 2.61 8.00 -6.98
C PRO A 232 2.81 9.49 -7.27
N ARG A 233 2.08 10.39 -6.62
CA ARG A 233 2.16 11.84 -6.85
C ARG A 233 3.10 12.56 -5.89
N GLN A 234 3.42 11.96 -4.73
CA GLN A 234 4.27 12.58 -3.70
C GLN A 234 3.71 13.91 -3.22
N VAL A 235 2.41 13.92 -2.91
CA VAL A 235 1.73 15.13 -2.42
C VAL A 235 1.63 15.10 -0.90
N ALA A 236 1.78 16.26 -0.26
CA ALA A 236 1.75 16.36 1.19
C ALA A 236 0.44 16.98 1.72
N GLY A 237 0.10 16.61 2.95
CA GLY A 237 -0.94 17.24 3.76
C GLY A 237 -2.32 17.24 3.10
N SER A 238 -2.93 18.42 3.06
CA SER A 238 -4.29 18.64 2.51
C SER A 238 -4.41 18.46 0.99
N ASN A 239 -3.30 18.17 0.30
CA ASN A 239 -3.34 17.79 -1.13
C ASN A 239 -3.72 16.32 -1.35
N ILE A 240 -3.77 15.54 -0.26
CA ILE A 240 -4.32 14.19 -0.21
C ILE A 240 -5.76 14.30 0.30
N SER A 241 -6.71 13.67 -0.37
CA SER A 241 -8.10 13.67 0.07
C SER A 241 -8.26 13.02 1.45
N PRO A 242 -9.29 13.40 2.23
CA PRO A 242 -9.60 12.73 3.50
C PRO A 242 -9.75 11.20 3.35
N ALA A 243 -10.31 10.75 2.23
CA ALA A 243 -10.45 9.33 1.92
C ALA A 243 -9.09 8.67 1.65
N GLY A 244 -8.21 9.31 0.88
CA GLY A 244 -6.84 8.82 0.64
C GLY A 244 -6.03 8.70 1.93
N GLN A 245 -6.11 9.70 2.82
CA GLN A 245 -5.45 9.65 4.14
C GLN A 245 -5.94 8.47 4.99
N VAL A 246 -7.25 8.21 4.99
CA VAL A 246 -7.86 7.08 5.72
C VAL A 246 -7.37 5.75 5.18
N ILE A 247 -7.41 5.53 3.86
CA ILE A 247 -7.05 4.24 3.26
C ILE A 247 -5.54 3.99 3.40
N SER A 248 -4.70 5.02 3.28
CA SER A 248 -3.25 4.90 3.51
C SER A 248 -2.90 4.38 4.91
N VAL A 249 -3.62 4.86 5.94
CA VAL A 249 -3.47 4.30 7.30
C VAL A 249 -4.03 2.89 7.40
N ALA A 250 -5.21 2.62 6.80
CA ALA A 250 -5.83 1.30 6.82
C ALA A 250 -4.93 0.22 6.18
N GLU A 251 -4.30 0.57 5.06
CA GLU A 251 -3.37 -0.27 4.31
C GLU A 251 -2.10 -0.59 5.10
N MET A 252 -1.50 0.43 5.73
CA MET A 252 -0.31 0.21 6.53
C MET A 252 -0.58 -0.73 7.72
N ILE A 253 -1.68 -0.53 8.44
CA ILE A 253 -1.95 -1.36 9.62
C ILE A 253 -2.47 -2.76 9.27
N SER A 254 -3.17 -2.95 8.14
CA SER A 254 -3.59 -4.30 7.70
C SER A 254 -2.39 -5.18 7.40
N GLY A 255 -1.36 -4.64 6.73
CA GLY A 255 -0.10 -5.36 6.50
C GLY A 255 0.61 -5.78 7.79
N ILE A 256 0.53 -4.97 8.85
CA ILE A 256 1.05 -5.32 10.18
C ILE A 256 0.22 -6.45 10.82
N PHE A 257 -1.09 -6.51 10.57
CA PHE A 257 -1.99 -7.47 11.22
C PHE A 257 -1.89 -8.89 10.67
N LEU A 258 -1.43 -9.06 9.43
CA LEU A 258 -1.41 -10.36 8.75
C LEU A 258 -0.28 -11.30 9.22
N ASP A 259 0.83 -10.76 9.75
CA ASP A 259 2.05 -11.58 9.94
C ASP A 259 2.97 -11.10 11.08
N LYS A 260 2.42 -10.45 12.12
CA LYS A 260 3.24 -9.90 13.20
C LYS A 260 2.74 -10.24 14.59
N ASP A 261 3.70 -10.50 15.48
CA ASP A 261 3.46 -10.61 16.91
C ASP A 261 3.09 -9.24 17.50
N LYS A 262 2.22 -9.24 18.52
CA LYS A 262 1.72 -8.02 19.17
C LYS A 262 1.25 -6.95 18.14
N PRO A 263 0.38 -7.32 17.17
CA PRO A 263 0.09 -6.52 15.96
C PRO A 263 -0.45 -5.11 16.25
N LEU A 264 -1.33 -4.97 17.24
CA LEU A 264 -1.82 -3.65 17.65
C LEU A 264 -0.70 -2.76 18.20
N GLN A 265 0.19 -3.32 19.02
CA GLN A 265 1.34 -2.60 19.58
C GLN A 265 2.30 -2.13 18.50
N ARG A 266 2.58 -2.99 17.51
CA ARG A 266 3.38 -2.63 16.34
C ARG A 266 2.74 -1.51 15.53
N ALA A 267 1.43 -1.60 15.26
CA ALA A 267 0.71 -0.58 14.52
C ALA A 267 0.71 0.78 15.23
N GLU A 268 0.50 0.82 16.56
CA GLU A 268 0.60 2.08 17.32
C GLU A 268 2.01 2.68 17.25
N LEU A 269 3.04 1.86 17.40
CA LEU A 269 4.43 2.32 17.29
C LEU A 269 4.70 2.84 15.88
N ALA A 270 4.39 2.08 14.83
CA ALA A 270 4.58 2.47 13.44
C ALA A 270 3.92 3.82 13.11
N LEU A 271 2.68 4.04 13.59
CA LEU A 271 1.95 5.30 13.39
C LEU A 271 2.53 6.50 14.17
N ARG A 272 3.37 6.26 15.18
CA ARG A 272 3.92 7.30 16.06
C ARG A 272 5.41 7.58 15.84
N ILE A 273 6.15 6.64 15.25
CA ILE A 273 7.61 6.73 15.11
C ILE A 273 8.01 7.94 14.25
N LEU A 274 7.32 8.20 13.12
CA LEU A 274 7.55 9.40 12.32
C LEU A 274 6.44 10.44 12.53
N PRO A 275 6.70 11.53 13.30
CA PRO A 275 5.74 12.61 13.44
C PRO A 275 5.40 13.24 12.09
N GLY A 276 4.10 13.28 11.77
CA GLY A 276 3.59 13.92 10.55
C GLY A 276 3.53 13.04 9.31
N GLU A 277 3.95 11.76 9.39
CA GLU A 277 3.79 10.78 8.29
C GLU A 277 2.30 10.48 8.04
N PHE A 278 1.49 10.47 9.09
CA PHE A 278 0.04 10.29 9.04
C PHE A 278 -0.70 11.38 9.83
N ALA A 279 -1.97 11.63 9.47
CA ALA A 279 -2.83 12.54 10.23
C ALA A 279 -3.02 12.03 11.67
N ARG A 280 -2.83 12.92 12.66
CA ARG A 280 -2.80 12.57 14.09
C ARG A 280 -4.11 11.93 14.57
N GLU A 281 -5.22 12.38 14.00
CA GLU A 281 -6.57 11.91 14.31
C GLU A 281 -6.73 10.42 13.98
N LEU A 282 -6.08 9.93 12.92
CA LEU A 282 -6.16 8.54 12.47
C LEU A 282 -5.41 7.59 13.41
N GLY A 283 -4.27 8.02 13.96
CA GLY A 283 -3.51 7.23 14.94
C GLY A 283 -4.28 6.95 16.25
N THR A 284 -5.22 7.83 16.61
CA THR A 284 -5.99 7.73 17.86
C THR A 284 -6.84 6.46 17.93
N VAL A 285 -7.31 5.95 16.79
CA VAL A 285 -8.17 4.75 16.74
C VAL A 285 -7.40 3.51 17.19
N VAL A 286 -6.16 3.36 16.72
CA VAL A 286 -5.30 2.23 17.09
C VAL A 286 -4.92 2.32 18.57
N SER A 287 -4.58 3.53 19.06
CA SER A 287 -4.30 3.73 20.49
C SER A 287 -5.51 3.39 21.38
N LEU A 288 -6.74 3.74 20.99
CA LEU A 288 -7.95 3.38 21.75
C LEU A 288 -8.22 1.87 21.74
N ALA A 289 -8.01 1.20 20.59
CA ALA A 289 -8.15 -0.24 20.47
C ALA A 289 -7.15 -0.97 21.37
N MET A 290 -5.90 -0.49 21.41
CA MET A 290 -4.87 -1.00 22.31
C MET A 290 -5.21 -0.84 23.79
N GLN A 291 -5.69 0.33 24.20
CA GLN A 291 -6.08 0.57 25.60
C GLN A 291 -7.19 -0.39 26.03
N SER A 292 -8.14 -0.65 25.13
CA SER A 292 -9.25 -1.59 25.37
C SER A 292 -8.76 -3.04 25.43
N ALA A 293 -7.78 -3.42 24.59
CA ALA A 293 -7.19 -4.76 24.60
C ALA A 293 -6.32 -5.02 25.86
N ARG A 294 -5.56 -4.03 26.33
CA ARG A 294 -4.75 -4.12 27.57
C ARG A 294 -5.60 -4.35 28.83
N GLY A 295 -6.88 -3.96 28.82
CA GLY A 295 -7.80 -4.24 29.93
C GLY A 295 -8.14 -5.72 30.11
N ASN A 296 -7.86 -6.56 29.11
CA ASN A 296 -8.20 -7.99 29.11
C ASN A 296 -6.98 -8.93 29.20
N ASP A 297 -5.76 -8.42 29.08
CA ASP A 297 -4.54 -9.25 29.05
C ASP A 297 -3.64 -8.96 30.26
N SER A 298 -3.74 -9.81 31.27
CA SER A 298 -2.84 -9.89 32.43
C SER A 298 -1.84 -11.05 32.26
N ARG A 299 -1.33 -11.26 31.05
CA ARG A 299 -0.34 -12.30 30.77
C ARG A 299 1.05 -11.70 30.60
N SER A 300 1.97 -12.31 31.33
CA SER A 300 3.40 -12.03 31.45
C SER A 300 4.08 -11.80 30.10
N ASP A 301 4.76 -10.65 30.00
CA ASP A 301 5.75 -10.34 28.97
C ASP A 301 6.94 -11.31 29.06
N GLU A 302 6.83 -12.47 28.43
CA GLU A 302 7.98 -13.27 28.04
C GLU A 302 8.14 -13.15 26.52
N SER A 303 8.83 -12.11 26.08
CA SER A 303 9.34 -12.02 24.71
C SER A 303 10.80 -11.57 24.71
N GLY A 304 11.69 -12.50 24.34
CA GLY A 304 13.08 -12.28 23.96
C GLY A 304 14.06 -12.04 25.11
N GLN A 305 14.97 -13.00 25.35
CA GLN A 305 16.22 -12.67 26.04
C GLN A 305 17.06 -11.80 25.09
N PRO A 306 17.63 -10.67 25.55
CA PRO A 306 18.46 -9.82 24.70
C PRO A 306 19.64 -10.62 24.16
N THR A 307 19.86 -10.57 22.85
CA THR A 307 21.00 -11.26 22.23
C THR A 307 22.30 -10.47 22.40
N GLY A 308 22.21 -9.20 22.79
CA GLY A 308 23.33 -8.26 22.88
C GLY A 308 23.65 -7.59 21.55
N GLU A 309 23.00 -8.01 20.46
CA GLU A 309 23.15 -7.45 19.12
C GLU A 309 22.32 -6.18 18.93
N GLU A 310 21.32 -5.92 19.77
CA GLU A 310 20.39 -4.79 19.64
C GLU A 310 21.12 -3.44 19.69
N ARG A 311 22.09 -3.29 20.60
CA ARG A 311 22.94 -2.08 20.67
C ARG A 311 23.74 -1.90 19.38
N GLY A 312 24.34 -2.97 18.86
CA GLY A 312 25.09 -2.94 17.61
C GLY A 312 24.22 -2.53 16.41
N ASN A 313 22.99 -3.06 16.33
CA ASN A 313 22.03 -2.72 15.29
C ASN A 313 21.60 -1.25 15.35
N VAL A 314 21.35 -0.73 16.55
CA VAL A 314 21.00 0.68 16.76
C VAL A 314 22.18 1.59 16.39
N GLN A 315 23.41 1.24 16.78
CA GLN A 315 24.61 1.99 16.44
C GLN A 315 24.88 2.00 14.94
N ALA A 316 24.77 0.84 14.27
CA ALA A 316 24.93 0.73 12.82
C ALA A 316 23.87 1.56 12.08
N LEU A 317 22.61 1.54 12.54
CA LEU A 317 21.55 2.36 11.95
C LEU A 317 21.83 3.85 12.11
N TYR A 318 22.26 4.30 13.30
CA TYR A 318 22.63 5.69 13.54
C TYR A 318 23.80 6.13 12.65
N GLN A 319 24.87 5.32 12.58
CA GLN A 319 26.02 5.59 11.72
C GLN A 319 25.63 5.70 10.25
N ARG A 320 24.71 4.84 9.78
CA ARG A 320 24.17 4.93 8.43
C ARG A 320 23.42 6.23 8.19
N ILE A 321 22.53 6.66 9.10
CA ILE A 321 21.81 7.93 8.99
C ILE A 321 22.78 9.11 8.86
N VAL A 322 23.80 9.17 9.73
CA VAL A 322 24.83 10.22 9.69
C VAL A 322 25.64 10.18 8.40
N SER A 323 26.01 8.98 7.94
CA SER A 323 26.80 8.80 6.71
C SER A 323 26.01 9.22 5.46
N VAL A 324 24.70 8.94 5.41
CA VAL A 324 23.80 9.40 4.34
C VAL A 324 23.76 10.93 4.30
N GLN A 325 23.64 11.59 5.45
CA GLN A 325 23.61 13.05 5.52
C GLN A 325 24.92 13.66 5.02
N GLN A 326 26.06 13.14 5.49
CA GLN A 326 27.37 13.63 5.07
C GLN A 326 27.58 13.44 3.56
N LEU A 327 27.31 12.24 3.04
CA LEU A 327 27.45 11.96 1.61
C LEU A 327 26.50 12.81 0.76
N GLY A 328 25.27 13.02 1.22
CA GLY A 328 24.30 13.90 0.56
C GLY A 328 24.82 15.33 0.42
N GLN A 329 25.40 15.89 1.48
CA GLN A 329 25.99 17.22 1.47
C GLN A 329 27.21 17.31 0.55
N ASP A 330 28.09 16.30 0.58
CA ASP A 330 29.26 16.23 -0.30
C ASP A 330 28.85 16.15 -1.78
N LEU A 331 27.81 15.36 -2.10
CA LEU A 331 27.25 15.24 -3.45
C LEU A 331 26.59 16.55 -3.90
N ALA A 332 25.87 17.26 -3.02
CA ALA A 332 25.27 18.54 -3.35
C ALA A 332 26.31 19.60 -3.74
N ALA A 333 27.52 19.51 -3.19
CA ALA A 333 28.64 20.39 -3.52
C ALA A 333 29.37 20.01 -4.84
N LYS A 334 29.14 18.82 -5.41
CA LYS A 334 29.86 18.35 -6.61
C LYS A 334 29.49 19.16 -7.86
N PRO A 335 30.48 19.50 -8.72
CA PRO A 335 30.22 20.20 -9.98
C PRO A 335 29.25 19.44 -10.90
N ASP A 336 29.37 18.12 -10.94
CA ASP A 336 28.63 17.24 -11.85
C ASP A 336 27.13 17.12 -11.51
N LEU A 337 26.72 17.61 -10.32
CA LEU A 337 25.32 17.54 -9.85
C LEU A 337 24.69 18.93 -9.72
N LYS A 338 25.22 19.96 -10.39
CA LYS A 338 24.71 21.34 -10.27
C LYS A 338 23.43 21.63 -11.05
N SER A 339 22.94 20.69 -11.87
CA SER A 339 21.68 20.88 -12.57
C SER A 339 20.51 20.92 -11.57
N LYS A 340 19.39 21.53 -11.97
CA LYS A 340 18.29 21.83 -11.04
C LYS A 340 17.68 20.57 -10.41
N LYS A 341 17.60 19.48 -11.17
CA LYS A 341 16.84 18.27 -10.80
C LYS A 341 17.56 17.41 -9.75
N PRO A 342 18.85 17.04 -9.90
CA PRO A 342 19.59 16.35 -8.84
C PRO A 342 19.70 17.18 -7.56
N GLN A 343 19.86 18.51 -7.66
CA GLN A 343 19.86 19.39 -6.47
C GLN A 343 18.52 19.33 -5.72
N GLN A 344 17.41 19.34 -6.44
CA GLN A 344 16.09 19.17 -5.83
C GLN A 344 15.93 17.78 -5.17
N MET A 345 16.36 16.72 -5.86
CA MET A 345 16.35 15.36 -5.33
C MET A 345 17.15 15.23 -4.03
N LEU A 346 18.36 15.79 -3.99
CA LEU A 346 19.21 15.79 -2.80
C LEU A 346 18.59 16.57 -1.65
N ALA A 347 17.99 17.73 -1.93
CA ALA A 347 17.31 18.54 -0.91
C ALA A 347 16.06 17.85 -0.34
N ASP A 348 15.28 17.17 -1.18
CA ASP A 348 14.10 16.41 -0.75
C ASP A 348 14.50 15.17 0.06
N MET A 349 15.53 14.45 -0.37
CA MET A 349 16.16 13.37 0.38
C MET A 349 16.66 13.84 1.75
N GLU A 350 17.44 14.93 1.80
CA GLU A 350 18.01 15.45 3.06
C GLU A 350 16.90 15.81 4.06
N ARG A 351 15.82 16.44 3.59
CA ARG A 351 14.65 16.77 4.42
C ARG A 351 14.02 15.51 5.03
N ARG A 352 13.84 14.46 4.24
CA ARG A 352 13.28 13.17 4.69
C ARG A 352 14.20 12.49 5.70
N VAL A 353 15.52 12.47 5.44
CA VAL A 353 16.51 11.87 6.33
C VAL A 353 16.64 12.63 7.65
N ILE A 354 16.56 13.96 7.64
CA ILE A 354 16.51 14.77 8.88
C ILE A 354 15.27 14.42 9.71
N ASN A 355 14.11 14.24 9.09
CA ASN A 355 12.90 13.82 9.81
C ASN A 355 13.06 12.41 10.39
N ILE A 356 13.68 11.48 9.65
CA ILE A 356 14.00 10.13 10.15
C ILE A 356 14.98 10.20 11.33
N GLN A 357 16.00 11.06 11.28
CA GLN A 357 16.94 11.25 12.39
C GLN A 357 16.24 11.81 13.63
N ARG A 358 15.34 12.79 13.47
CA ARG A 358 14.53 13.31 14.59
C ARG A 358 13.65 12.23 15.20
N ALA A 359 13.03 11.41 14.35
CA ALA A 359 12.25 10.25 14.79
C ALA A 359 13.12 9.28 15.60
N PHE A 360 14.31 8.93 15.10
CA PHE A 360 15.29 8.10 15.81
C PHE A 360 15.65 8.65 17.20
N SER A 361 15.91 9.95 17.34
CA SER A 361 16.18 10.54 18.65
C SER A 361 14.94 10.55 19.55
N SER A 362 13.75 10.75 18.99
CA SER A 362 12.52 10.82 19.78
C SER A 362 12.09 9.50 20.41
N THR A 363 12.56 8.36 19.89
CA THR A 363 12.33 7.04 20.47
C THR A 363 13.26 6.74 21.65
N GLY A 364 14.27 7.58 21.92
CA GLY A 364 15.28 7.37 22.97
C GLY A 364 16.37 6.37 22.59
N LEU A 365 16.45 5.96 21.31
CA LEU A 365 17.49 5.06 20.81
C LEU A 365 18.89 5.69 20.81
N ASP A 366 18.99 7.01 20.85
CA ASP A 366 20.24 7.75 20.98
C ASP A 366 20.95 7.50 22.32
N LEU A 367 20.19 7.23 23.39
CA LEU A 367 20.73 6.82 24.69
C LEU A 367 21.52 5.51 24.60
N CYS A 368 21.22 4.65 23.61
CA CYS A 368 21.93 3.40 23.37
C CYS A 368 23.33 3.60 22.78
N LEU A 369 23.67 4.80 22.30
CA LEU A 369 24.96 5.11 21.69
C LEU A 369 26.06 5.33 22.75
N ASP A 370 25.68 5.65 23.99
CA ASP A 370 26.62 5.81 25.10
C ASP A 370 26.91 4.43 25.73
N GLU A 371 28.18 4.00 25.66
CA GLU A 371 28.65 2.73 26.21
C GLU A 371 28.41 2.61 27.73
N THR A 372 28.31 3.74 28.43
CA THR A 372 28.08 3.80 29.88
C THR A 372 26.60 3.71 30.26
N CYS A 373 25.68 3.80 29.28
CA CYS A 373 24.25 3.80 29.55
C CYS A 373 23.73 2.37 29.73
N SER A 374 23.13 2.11 30.89
CA SER A 374 22.52 0.82 31.28
C SER A 374 21.15 0.56 30.65
N PHE A 375 20.82 1.22 29.54
CA PHE A 375 19.49 1.21 28.89
C PHE A 375 18.95 -0.22 28.68
N PHE A 376 19.80 -1.14 28.24
CA PHE A 376 19.45 -2.56 28.06
C PHE A 376 19.73 -3.45 29.29
N GLU A 377 20.43 -2.95 30.30
CA GLU A 377 20.75 -3.72 31.51
C GLU A 377 19.52 -3.94 32.40
N THR A 378 18.47 -3.12 32.21
CA THR A 378 17.18 -3.25 32.91
C THR A 378 16.32 -4.43 32.43
N ARG A 379 16.69 -5.10 31.32
CA ARG A 379 16.06 -6.35 30.81
C ARG A 379 14.53 -6.32 30.63
N SER A 380 13.93 -5.16 30.38
CA SER A 380 12.49 -5.11 30.08
C SER A 380 12.21 -5.59 28.66
N ALA A 381 11.46 -6.68 28.52
CA ALA A 381 11.00 -7.22 27.23
C ALA A 381 10.28 -6.17 26.36
N GLN A 382 9.60 -5.21 26.99
CA GLN A 382 8.92 -4.10 26.32
C GLN A 382 9.92 -3.17 25.61
N ILE A 383 11.03 -2.83 26.26
CA ILE A 383 12.05 -1.94 25.68
C ILE A 383 12.72 -2.60 24.47
N LEU A 384 13.00 -3.91 24.56
CA LEU A 384 13.57 -4.67 23.45
C LEU A 384 12.62 -4.74 22.26
N PHE A 385 11.33 -4.98 22.52
CA PHE A 385 10.30 -4.97 21.49
C PHE A 385 10.18 -3.60 20.81
N GLU A 386 10.05 -2.51 21.58
CA GLU A 386 9.96 -1.15 21.04
C GLU A 386 11.21 -0.77 20.24
N THR A 387 12.39 -1.18 20.71
CA THR A 387 13.67 -0.99 20.00
C THR A 387 13.68 -1.71 18.66
N ALA A 388 13.30 -2.99 18.63
CA ALA A 388 13.29 -3.80 17.43
C ALA A 388 12.29 -3.27 16.39
N VAL A 389 11.08 -2.90 16.83
CA VAL A 389 10.07 -2.27 15.97
C VAL A 389 10.59 -0.95 15.43
N SER A 390 11.05 -0.04 16.29
CA SER A 390 11.54 1.28 15.88
C SER A 390 12.69 1.21 14.88
N THR A 391 13.66 0.32 15.12
CA THR A 391 14.80 0.10 14.23
C THR A 391 14.33 -0.41 12.86
N SER A 392 13.40 -1.38 12.86
CA SER A 392 12.85 -1.95 11.62
C SER A 392 12.07 -0.92 10.81
N GLU A 393 11.22 -0.13 11.48
CA GLU A 393 10.44 0.94 10.84
C GLU A 393 11.37 2.01 10.24
N ILE A 394 12.37 2.49 10.98
CA ILE A 394 13.33 3.49 10.50
C ILE A 394 14.12 2.96 9.29
N GLN A 395 14.59 1.72 9.34
CA GLN A 395 15.25 1.09 8.19
C GLN A 395 14.35 1.03 6.97
N TRP A 396 13.06 0.70 7.13
CA TRP A 396 12.10 0.69 6.04
C TRP A 396 11.95 2.08 5.40
N ARG A 397 11.90 3.17 6.18
CA ARG A 397 11.81 4.53 5.63
C ARG A 397 13.09 4.96 4.91
N LEU A 398 14.27 4.56 5.39
CA LEU A 398 15.52 4.81 4.67
C LEU A 398 15.50 4.12 3.29
N ARG A 399 15.07 2.85 3.23
CA ARG A 399 14.90 2.13 1.95
C ARG A 399 13.87 2.78 1.05
N ASP A 400 12.80 3.31 1.61
CA ASP A 400 11.79 4.04 0.84
C ASP A 400 12.36 5.33 0.20
N VAL A 401 13.23 6.05 0.93
CA VAL A 401 14.00 7.17 0.37
C VAL A 401 14.94 6.67 -0.74
N ALA A 402 15.61 5.52 -0.56
CA ALA A 402 16.48 4.92 -1.57
C ALA A 402 15.72 4.61 -2.88
N ARG A 403 14.55 3.98 -2.75
CA ARG A 403 13.68 3.62 -3.88
C ARG A 403 13.26 4.86 -4.65
N ASP A 404 12.73 5.87 -3.95
CA ASP A 404 12.34 7.14 -4.55
C ASP A 404 13.50 7.81 -5.29
N LEU A 405 14.66 7.93 -4.62
CA LEU A 405 15.84 8.54 -5.23
C LEU A 405 16.28 7.78 -6.49
N SER A 406 16.24 6.45 -6.46
CA SER A 406 16.59 5.61 -7.61
C SER A 406 15.57 5.67 -8.76
N LEU A 407 14.28 5.77 -8.44
CA LEU A 407 13.22 6.02 -9.42
C LEU A 407 13.48 7.33 -10.16
N GLN A 408 13.75 8.40 -9.41
CA GLN A 408 14.00 9.72 -9.98
C GLN A 408 15.35 9.82 -10.72
N ALA A 409 16.39 9.11 -10.24
CA ALA A 409 17.71 9.09 -10.88
C ALA A 409 17.68 8.47 -12.28
N SER A 410 16.74 7.57 -12.55
CA SER A 410 16.65 6.85 -13.82
C SER A 410 16.28 7.65 -15.05
N VAL A 411 15.83 8.89 -14.82
CA VAL A 411 15.46 9.85 -15.86
C VAL A 411 16.44 11.04 -15.88
N LEU A 412 17.61 10.88 -15.25
CA LEU A 412 18.75 11.80 -15.33
C LEU A 412 19.74 11.35 -16.42
N GLU A 413 20.74 12.19 -16.69
CA GLU A 413 21.88 11.78 -17.51
C GLU A 413 22.74 10.73 -16.78
N ASP A 414 23.39 9.83 -17.53
CA ASP A 414 24.15 8.70 -16.96
C ASP A 414 25.19 9.14 -15.92
N VAL A 415 25.84 10.29 -16.13
CA VAL A 415 26.84 10.84 -15.22
C VAL A 415 26.21 11.23 -13.88
N GLU A 416 25.05 11.91 -13.92
CA GLU A 416 24.33 12.34 -12.72
C GLU A 416 23.74 11.14 -11.97
N ALA A 417 23.13 10.20 -12.70
CA ALA A 417 22.58 8.98 -12.13
C ALA A 417 23.67 8.13 -11.44
N THR A 418 24.82 7.95 -12.10
CA THR A 418 25.97 7.21 -11.54
C THR A 418 26.51 7.90 -10.29
N ALA A 419 26.56 9.24 -10.27
CA ALA A 419 27.04 9.99 -9.12
C ALA A 419 26.15 9.85 -7.87
N LEU A 420 24.85 9.57 -8.04
CA LEU A 420 23.90 9.35 -6.96
C LEU A 420 23.89 7.91 -6.44
N GLN A 421 24.42 6.93 -7.18
CA GLN A 421 24.35 5.51 -6.83
C GLN A 421 24.92 5.18 -5.44
N PRO A 422 26.10 5.68 -5.02
CA PRO A 422 26.64 5.37 -3.69
C PRO A 422 25.73 5.83 -2.54
N LEU A 423 24.96 6.91 -2.75
CA LEU A 423 24.00 7.40 -1.77
C LEU A 423 22.75 6.51 -1.73
N ILE A 424 22.30 6.02 -2.89
CA ILE A 424 21.19 5.06 -2.99
C ILE A 424 21.55 3.76 -2.26
N ASP A 425 22.73 3.21 -2.50
CA ASP A 425 23.20 1.95 -1.89
C ASP A 425 23.26 2.09 -0.36
N LEU A 426 23.83 3.19 0.12
CA LEU A 426 23.88 3.50 1.55
C LEU A 426 22.48 3.70 2.17
N LEU A 427 21.55 4.31 1.42
CA LEU A 427 20.16 4.46 1.83
C LEU A 427 19.37 3.15 1.78
N ASP A 428 19.74 2.16 0.97
CA ASP A 428 19.11 0.82 0.97
C ASP A 428 19.71 -0.11 2.04
N GLY A 429 21.00 0.09 2.34
CA GLY A 429 21.75 -0.64 3.34
C GLY A 429 22.56 -1.77 2.73
N GLU A 430 23.07 -1.55 1.51
CA GLU A 430 24.00 -2.42 0.79
C GLU A 430 25.46 -2.02 1.04
#